data_AF-A0A151WIT5-F1
#
_entry.id   AF-A0A151WIT5-F1
#
_cell.length_a   1.000
_cell.length_b   1.000
_cell.length_c   1.000
_cell.angle_alpha   90.00
_cell.angle_beta   90.00
_cell.angle_gamma   90.00
#
_symmetry.space_group_name_H-M   'P 1'
#
loop_
_entity.id
_entity.type
_entity.pdbx_description
1 polymer ?
#
loop_
_entity_poly.entity_id
_entity_poly.type
_entity_poly.pdbx_seq_one_letter_code
_entity_poly.pdbx_strand_id
1 'polypeptide(L)'
;MTLSVIEKQRIFKPYLGGWRHKITGVKYVNAASQTGPLSKRGPRKNTCCRAVQCVQTNDGTTQSVRHRATQMWRGDYYVPNEADKYMTVKSYESYIDMQFNLDRHACVIQRNYRAYKWKKYIKECAQAYREKCKKYEEEKAIANKLRHKQNILRQIYPRSRADFDMLYGLIERWRFDRLKDIKLQLSKASQREKCKIIEKTVEMLNQIDEHKQAIKRSYRKQRALRFLTVNCKPIRWSSYKGNLVEMVTIKIQNARKLKKIYDALNNRDVSSEERIKLLITLKKWVETHNCVEALDLLSLLDQEITLLNRKIEDLSLDYLNERITHTYLNFVRMYGICGCECITTESKDNELREPLETETKLCRNCLKLLPIRRFLAHTRMKKLTICSSCSSLSQRNIAHVDYDPYMFILNCVRAEEEHRGSTSALAFIMQEQDIYHLVNHIWQGQSALSKTRDLFILRMVRYQKDIEWAPWNCILLTKDEADLHYNINDLATIYSEHLISQIDLRHLTAKNYFKQLMIFEKIFLESCRFSEIQNEEIKYKPSLTVENYDPSKKYKAKIKNTL
;
A
#
# COMPACT_ATOMS: atom_id res chain seq x y z
N MET A 1 19.27 69.62 0.45
CA MET A 1 19.02 68.20 0.11
C MET A 1 19.90 67.84 -1.09
N THR A 2 20.97 67.09 -0.86
CA THR A 2 21.83 66.51 -1.89
C THR A 2 22.07 65.06 -1.50
N LEU A 3 21.37 64.13 -2.13
CA LEU A 3 21.54 62.69 -1.91
C LEU A 3 22.84 62.25 -2.61
N SER A 4 23.87 61.98 -1.81
CA SER A 4 25.10 61.32 -2.26
C SER A 4 24.82 59.82 -2.43
N VAL A 5 24.80 59.35 -3.68
CA VAL A 5 24.76 57.91 -3.99
C VAL A 5 26.16 57.34 -3.79
N ILE A 6 26.37 56.66 -2.67
CA ILE A 6 27.61 55.95 -2.34
C ILE A 6 27.59 54.60 -3.05
N GLU A 7 28.31 54.45 -4.16
CA GLU A 7 28.55 53.15 -4.79
C GLU A 7 29.67 52.39 -4.06
N LYS A 8 29.33 51.30 -3.38
CA LYS A 8 30.31 50.34 -2.80
C LYS A 8 30.92 49.48 -3.91
N GLN A 9 31.97 49.94 -4.59
CA GLN A 9 32.75 49.10 -5.50
C GLN A 9 33.94 48.48 -4.75
N ARG A 10 33.77 47.27 -4.19
CA ARG A 10 34.85 46.53 -3.50
C ARG A 10 35.74 45.68 -4.41
N ILE A 11 35.47 45.60 -5.71
CA ILE A 11 36.23 44.74 -6.64
C ILE A 11 36.35 45.43 -8.01
N PHE A 12 37.57 45.82 -8.39
CA PHE A 12 37.88 46.19 -9.78
C PHE A 12 37.96 44.92 -10.62
N LYS A 13 36.99 44.69 -11.51
CA LYS A 13 37.06 43.58 -12.47
C LYS A 13 38.07 43.92 -13.58
N PRO A 14 39.08 43.09 -13.85
CA PRO A 14 39.95 43.27 -15.01
C PRO A 14 39.15 43.06 -16.30
N TYR A 15 39.40 43.89 -17.32
CA TYR A 15 38.71 43.79 -18.61
C TYR A 15 39.31 42.65 -19.43
N LEU A 16 38.60 41.52 -19.47
CA LEU A 16 39.04 40.29 -20.15
C LEU A 16 38.39 40.11 -21.54
N GLY A 17 37.87 41.20 -22.12
CA GLY A 17 37.25 41.23 -23.45
C GLY A 17 35.73 41.44 -23.44
N GLY A 18 35.22 42.02 -24.53
CA GLY A 18 33.83 42.45 -24.68
C GLY A 18 33.71 43.60 -25.69
N TRP A 19 32.52 44.21 -25.75
CA TRP A 19 32.23 45.34 -26.63
C TRP A 19 31.80 46.55 -25.80
N ARG A 20 32.28 47.75 -26.17
CA ARG A 20 31.85 49.00 -25.56
C ARG A 20 30.97 49.76 -26.54
N HIS A 21 29.77 50.10 -26.11
CA HIS A 21 28.88 50.91 -26.93
C HIS A 21 29.44 52.35 -27.02
N LYS A 22 29.66 52.85 -28.24
CA LYS A 22 30.42 54.10 -28.47
C LYS A 22 29.72 55.35 -27.93
N ILE A 23 28.39 55.39 -27.96
CA ILE A 23 27.61 56.60 -27.60
C ILE A 23 27.23 56.61 -26.11
N THR A 24 26.81 55.47 -25.57
CA THR A 24 26.35 55.37 -24.16
C THR A 24 27.47 54.98 -23.19
N GLY A 25 28.63 54.56 -23.69
CA GLY A 25 29.80 54.22 -22.89
C GLY A 25 29.70 52.91 -22.10
N VAL A 26 28.54 52.26 -22.09
CA VAL A 26 28.27 51.00 -21.37
C VAL A 26 29.13 49.86 -21.94
N LYS A 27 29.80 49.12 -21.04
CA LYS A 27 30.70 48.00 -21.39
C LYS A 27 29.94 46.68 -21.22
N TYR A 28 29.79 45.93 -22.32
CA TYR A 28 29.23 44.59 -22.33
C TYR A 28 30.38 43.57 -22.30
N VAL A 29 30.53 42.88 -21.17
CA VAL A 29 31.61 41.89 -20.95
C VAL A 29 31.08 40.49 -21.25
N ASN A 30 31.92 39.62 -21.83
CA ASN A 30 31.55 38.24 -22.19
C ASN A 30 31.00 37.45 -20.99
N ALA A 31 29.99 36.59 -21.21
CA ALA A 31 29.25 35.88 -20.15
C ALA A 31 30.15 35.11 -19.16
N ALA A 32 31.28 34.56 -19.62
CA ALA A 32 32.26 33.85 -18.79
C ALA A 32 32.93 34.71 -17.69
N SER A 33 32.78 36.04 -17.74
CA SER A 33 33.34 37.01 -16.77
C SER A 33 32.34 37.51 -15.73
N GLN A 34 31.08 37.05 -15.80
CA GLN A 34 30.01 37.51 -14.91
C GLN A 34 30.04 36.82 -13.54
N THR A 35 30.54 35.58 -13.46
CA THR A 35 30.74 34.86 -12.20
C THR A 35 32.11 35.19 -11.58
N GLY A 36 32.12 35.59 -10.30
CA GLY A 36 33.36 35.83 -9.57
C GLY A 36 34.19 34.55 -9.40
N PRO A 37 35.49 34.65 -9.09
CA PRO A 37 36.31 33.48 -8.82
C PRO A 37 35.72 32.68 -7.65
N LEU A 38 35.67 31.36 -7.79
CA LEU A 38 35.22 30.44 -6.74
C LEU A 38 36.05 30.67 -5.46
N SER A 39 35.40 30.68 -4.31
CA SER A 39 36.06 30.80 -3.00
C SER A 39 37.23 29.82 -2.90
N LYS A 40 38.41 30.31 -2.50
CA LYS A 40 39.63 29.51 -2.32
C LYS A 40 39.39 28.48 -1.21
N ARG A 41 38.87 27.30 -1.56
CA ARG A 41 38.99 26.10 -0.73
C ARG A 41 40.49 25.84 -0.55
N GLY A 42 40.90 25.55 0.69
CA GLY A 42 42.30 25.47 1.14
C GLY A 42 43.23 24.60 0.29
N PRO A 43 44.55 24.56 0.61
CA PRO A 43 45.57 24.01 -0.28
C PRO A 43 45.21 22.58 -0.68
N ARG A 44 44.85 22.40 -1.96
CA ARG A 44 44.62 21.08 -2.54
C ARG A 44 45.96 20.33 -2.45
N LYS A 45 45.97 19.18 -1.77
CA LYS A 45 47.05 18.19 -1.92
C LYS A 45 47.33 18.02 -3.42
N ASN A 46 48.59 18.00 -3.81
CA ASN A 46 49.03 17.81 -5.20
C ASN A 46 48.59 16.43 -5.73
N THR A 47 47.31 16.24 -6.02
CA THR A 47 46.86 15.20 -6.93
C THR A 47 47.05 15.78 -8.32
N CYS A 48 48.16 15.42 -8.92
CA CYS A 48 48.44 15.74 -10.31
C CYS A 48 47.45 14.96 -11.18
N CYS A 49 46.37 15.62 -11.61
CA CYS A 49 45.43 15.06 -12.56
C CYS A 49 45.94 15.37 -13.96
N ARG A 50 46.56 14.39 -14.62
CA ARG A 50 46.93 14.52 -16.04
C ARG A 50 45.65 14.40 -16.86
N ALA A 51 45.13 15.52 -17.35
CA ALA A 51 44.01 15.50 -18.27
C ALA A 51 44.50 14.90 -19.59
N VAL A 52 44.04 13.69 -19.92
CA VAL A 52 44.29 13.07 -21.22
C VAL A 52 43.08 13.38 -22.10
N GLN A 53 43.31 14.15 -23.17
CA GLN A 53 42.30 14.40 -24.18
C GLN A 53 42.26 13.20 -25.11
N CYS A 54 41.30 12.30 -24.90
CA CYS A 54 41.06 11.20 -25.82
C CYS A 54 40.37 11.74 -27.07
N VAL A 55 41.12 11.91 -28.16
CA VAL A 55 40.60 12.31 -29.47
C VAL A 55 40.59 11.09 -30.38
N GLN A 56 39.50 10.88 -31.13
CA GLN A 56 39.48 9.90 -32.21
C GLN A 56 40.24 10.50 -33.41
N THR A 57 41.45 10.00 -33.66
CA THR A 57 42.23 10.34 -34.86
C THR A 57 41.88 9.35 -35.96
N ASN A 58 41.49 9.88 -37.13
CA ASN A 58 41.30 9.07 -38.34
C ASN A 58 42.47 9.34 -39.29
N ASP A 59 43.14 8.29 -39.75
CA ASP A 59 44.24 8.42 -40.70
C ASP A 59 43.69 8.58 -42.12
N GLY A 60 44.03 9.68 -42.78
CA GLY A 60 43.72 9.94 -44.19
C GLY A 60 44.97 9.76 -45.06
N THR A 61 44.86 9.02 -46.16
CA THR A 61 45.96 8.89 -47.13
C THR A 61 45.79 9.87 -48.28
N THR A 62 46.90 10.46 -48.73
CA THR A 62 46.96 11.31 -49.93
C THR A 62 47.92 10.70 -50.93
N GLN A 63 47.56 10.72 -52.22
CA GLN A 63 48.42 10.23 -53.31
C GLN A 63 48.88 11.43 -54.16
N SER A 64 50.19 11.56 -54.36
CA SER A 64 50.75 12.53 -55.31
C SER A 64 50.60 12.06 -56.75
N VAL A 65 50.48 13.02 -57.68
CA VAL A 65 50.41 12.73 -59.13
C VAL A 65 51.72 12.08 -59.58
N ARG A 66 51.64 10.95 -60.28
CA ARG A 66 52.81 10.25 -60.84
C ARG A 66 52.82 10.43 -62.36
N HIS A 67 53.90 10.99 -62.89
CA HIS A 67 54.10 11.12 -64.33
C HIS A 67 54.82 9.89 -64.88
N ARG A 68 54.38 9.44 -66.07
CA ARG A 68 55.06 8.40 -66.86
C ARG A 68 55.17 8.92 -68.28
N ALA A 69 56.38 8.83 -68.85
CA ALA A 69 56.62 9.11 -70.26
C ALA A 69 56.78 7.79 -71.00
N THR A 70 56.25 7.73 -72.22
CA THR A 70 56.45 6.61 -73.14
C THR A 70 57.07 7.16 -74.40
N GLN A 71 58.16 6.52 -74.86
CA GLN A 71 58.84 6.89 -76.09
C GLN A 71 58.62 5.78 -77.11
N MET A 72 58.02 6.12 -78.25
CA MET A 72 57.89 5.18 -79.36
C MET A 72 59.26 4.87 -79.95
N TRP A 73 59.44 3.65 -80.45
CA TRP A 73 60.67 3.26 -81.12
C TRP A 73 60.93 4.17 -82.34
N ARG A 74 62.16 4.69 -82.45
CA ARG A 74 62.63 5.54 -83.56
C ARG A 74 64.01 5.08 -84.00
N GLY A 75 64.30 5.16 -85.30
CA GLY A 75 65.59 4.75 -85.85
C GLY A 75 66.76 5.65 -85.41
N ASP A 76 66.49 6.95 -85.20
CA ASP A 76 67.52 7.96 -84.96
C ASP A 76 67.97 8.06 -83.49
N TYR A 77 67.29 7.38 -82.57
CA TYR A 77 67.56 7.46 -81.13
C TYR A 77 67.23 6.13 -80.43
N TYR A 78 68.24 5.54 -79.78
CA TYR A 78 68.13 4.25 -79.09
C TYR A 78 67.73 4.43 -77.62
N VAL A 79 66.61 3.81 -77.23
CA VAL A 79 66.17 3.67 -75.83
C VAL A 79 66.26 2.19 -75.46
N PRO A 80 66.92 1.81 -74.34
CA PRO A 80 67.08 0.42 -73.95
C PRO A 80 65.77 -0.18 -73.42
N ASN A 81 65.38 -1.35 -73.94
CA ASN A 81 64.16 -2.09 -73.57
C ASN A 81 64.40 -3.16 -72.48
N GLU A 82 65.50 -3.07 -71.72
CA GLU A 82 65.94 -4.13 -70.79
C GLU A 82 64.97 -4.38 -69.63
N ALA A 83 64.20 -3.37 -69.22
CA ALA A 83 63.22 -3.46 -68.13
C ALA A 83 61.79 -3.79 -68.62
N ASP A 84 61.58 -3.91 -69.93
CA ASP A 84 60.25 -4.14 -70.51
C ASP A 84 59.81 -5.59 -70.32
N LYS A 85 58.50 -5.77 -70.08
CA LYS A 85 57.89 -7.09 -69.86
C LYS A 85 56.83 -7.37 -70.93
N TYR A 86 57.02 -8.43 -71.69
CA TYR A 86 55.99 -8.95 -72.58
C TYR A 86 54.89 -9.63 -71.77
N MET A 87 53.64 -9.16 -71.91
CA MET A 87 52.48 -9.74 -71.24
C MET A 87 51.56 -10.38 -72.27
N THR A 88 51.04 -11.57 -71.94
CA THR A 88 49.98 -12.21 -72.74
C THR A 88 48.62 -11.58 -72.42
N VAL A 89 47.80 -11.38 -73.44
CA VAL A 89 46.48 -10.78 -73.30
C VAL A 89 45.57 -11.73 -72.51
N LYS A 90 45.02 -11.26 -71.39
CA LYS A 90 43.97 -11.96 -70.64
C LYS A 90 42.61 -11.68 -71.26
N SER A 91 41.60 -12.49 -70.91
CA SER A 91 40.21 -12.21 -71.28
C SER A 91 39.83 -10.78 -70.87
N TYR A 92 39.43 -9.97 -71.85
CA TYR A 92 38.97 -8.62 -71.63
C TYR A 92 37.54 -8.65 -71.12
N GLU A 93 37.29 -8.09 -69.94
CA GLU A 93 35.93 -7.83 -69.47
C GLU A 93 35.43 -6.55 -70.11
N SER A 94 34.32 -6.64 -70.85
CA SER A 94 33.66 -5.46 -71.36
C SER A 94 33.12 -4.62 -70.20
N TYR A 95 32.99 -3.31 -70.42
CA TYR A 95 32.42 -2.41 -69.41
C TYR A 95 31.02 -2.86 -68.95
N ILE A 96 30.22 -3.41 -69.87
CA ILE A 96 28.87 -3.90 -69.61
C ILE A 96 28.91 -5.13 -68.69
N ASP A 97 29.82 -6.07 -68.95
CA ASP A 97 29.97 -7.28 -68.12
C ASP A 97 30.48 -6.95 -66.72
N MET A 98 31.43 -6.01 -66.61
CA MET A 98 31.93 -5.52 -65.33
C MET A 98 30.81 -4.87 -64.50
N GLN A 99 30.01 -3.99 -65.10
CA GLN A 99 28.87 -3.36 -64.41
C GLN A 99 27.85 -4.39 -63.95
N PHE A 100 27.48 -5.35 -64.81
CA PHE A 100 26.55 -6.41 -64.46
C PHE A 100 27.05 -7.26 -63.27
N ASN A 101 28.34 -7.58 -63.25
CA ASN A 101 28.97 -8.30 -62.14
C ASN A 101 28.95 -7.48 -60.84
N LEU A 102 29.27 -6.19 -60.91
CA LEU A 102 29.21 -5.28 -59.75
C LEU A 102 27.78 -5.16 -59.20
N ASP A 103 26.77 -5.03 -60.07
CA ASP A 103 25.36 -4.97 -59.68
C ASP A 103 24.89 -6.28 -59.04
N ARG A 104 25.32 -7.42 -59.58
CA ARG A 104 25.05 -8.74 -58.99
C ARG A 104 25.64 -8.85 -57.60
N HIS A 105 26.89 -8.44 -57.40
CA HIS A 105 27.54 -8.44 -56.09
C HIS A 105 26.88 -7.45 -55.13
N ALA A 106 26.53 -6.24 -55.59
CA ALA A 106 25.82 -5.24 -54.81
C ALA A 106 24.45 -5.77 -54.34
N CYS A 107 23.69 -6.44 -55.21
CA CYS A 107 22.42 -7.08 -54.85
C CYS A 107 22.59 -8.14 -53.76
N VAL A 108 23.64 -8.98 -53.83
CA VAL A 108 23.93 -9.98 -52.79
C VAL A 108 24.28 -9.32 -51.46
N ILE A 109 25.13 -8.28 -51.48
CA ILE A 109 25.50 -7.52 -50.27
C ILE A 109 24.27 -6.85 -49.66
N GLN A 110 23.46 -6.18 -50.47
CA GLN A 110 22.24 -5.51 -50.02
C GLN A 110 21.22 -6.49 -49.44
N ARG A 111 21.02 -7.65 -50.07
CA ARG A 111 20.15 -8.72 -49.56
C ARG A 111 20.62 -9.20 -48.19
N ASN A 112 21.91 -9.51 -48.06
CA ASN A 112 22.49 -9.98 -46.81
C ASN A 112 22.47 -8.90 -45.72
N TYR A 113 22.71 -7.64 -46.08
CA TYR A 113 22.63 -6.50 -45.16
C TYR A 113 21.19 -6.26 -44.67
N ARG A 114 20.19 -6.33 -45.55
CA ARG A 114 18.77 -6.25 -45.16
C ARG A 114 18.41 -7.38 -44.19
N ALA A 115 18.82 -8.61 -44.47
CA ALA A 115 18.61 -9.75 -43.57
C ALA A 115 19.31 -9.57 -42.21
N TYR A 116 20.56 -9.08 -42.21
CA TYR A 116 21.29 -8.75 -40.98
C TYR A 116 20.58 -7.66 -40.16
N LYS A 117 20.11 -6.59 -40.80
CA LYS A 117 19.38 -5.50 -40.14
C LYS A 117 18.10 -6.00 -39.47
N TRP A 118 17.34 -6.87 -40.15
CA TRP A 118 16.16 -7.52 -39.57
C TRP A 118 16.52 -8.43 -38.38
N LYS A 119 17.55 -9.26 -38.49
CA LYS A 119 18.01 -10.10 -37.38
C LYS A 119 18.47 -9.28 -36.18
N LYS A 120 19.17 -8.17 -36.42
CA LYS A 120 19.60 -7.24 -35.37
C LYS A 120 18.39 -6.62 -34.67
N TYR A 121 17.41 -6.14 -35.42
CA TYR A 121 16.17 -5.58 -34.89
C TYR A 121 15.39 -6.60 -34.05
N ILE A 122 15.20 -7.82 -34.55
CA ILE A 122 14.53 -8.90 -33.80
C ILE A 122 15.28 -9.19 -32.48
N LYS A 123 16.61 -9.20 -32.51
CA LYS A 123 17.44 -9.42 -31.31
C LYS A 123 17.27 -8.30 -30.30
N GLU A 124 17.25 -7.04 -30.73
CA GLU A 124 17.00 -5.87 -29.88
C GLU A 124 15.59 -5.90 -29.26
N CYS A 125 14.56 -6.18 -30.06
CA CYS A 125 13.19 -6.34 -29.55
C CYS A 125 13.07 -7.50 -28.56
N ALA A 126 13.69 -8.64 -28.84
CA ALA A 126 13.68 -9.80 -27.96
C ALA A 126 14.44 -9.52 -26.65
N GLN A 127 15.53 -8.76 -26.68
CA GLN A 127 16.24 -8.31 -25.49
C GLN A 127 15.37 -7.38 -24.64
N ALA A 128 14.77 -6.36 -25.26
CA ALA A 128 13.87 -5.43 -24.58
C ALA A 128 12.66 -6.14 -23.95
N TYR A 129 12.08 -7.13 -24.65
CA TYR A 129 10.99 -7.94 -24.10
C TYR A 129 11.44 -8.80 -22.91
N ARG A 130 12.59 -9.48 -23.02
CA ARG A 130 13.16 -10.29 -21.92
C ARG A 130 13.46 -9.44 -20.69
N GLU A 131 13.98 -8.22 -20.86
CA GLU A 131 14.20 -7.29 -19.75
C GLU A 131 12.89 -6.87 -19.07
N LYS A 132 11.84 -6.60 -19.84
CA LYS A 132 10.50 -6.32 -19.29
C LYS A 132 9.94 -7.52 -18.51
N CYS A 133 10.04 -8.74 -19.05
CA CYS A 133 9.63 -9.96 -18.35
C CYS A 133 10.37 -10.12 -17.02
N LYS A 134 11.70 -9.95 -17.02
CA LYS A 134 12.52 -10.05 -15.79
C LYS A 134 12.08 -9.04 -14.73
N LYS A 135 11.88 -7.76 -15.11
CA LYS A 135 11.40 -6.74 -14.17
C LYS A 135 10.03 -7.11 -13.58
N TYR A 136 9.10 -7.58 -14.42
CA TYR A 136 7.79 -8.03 -13.96
C TYR A 136 7.87 -9.22 -12.97
N GLU A 137 8.73 -10.20 -13.26
CA GLU A 137 8.99 -11.34 -12.37
C GLU A 137 9.64 -10.90 -11.04
N GLU A 138 10.58 -9.97 -11.08
CA GLU A 138 11.23 -9.40 -9.90
C GLU A 138 10.21 -8.64 -9.02
N GLU A 139 9.36 -7.82 -9.62
CA GLU A 139 8.27 -7.12 -8.93
C GLU A 139 7.30 -8.11 -8.25
N LYS A 140 6.91 -9.19 -8.97
CA LYS A 140 6.07 -10.27 -8.42
C LYS A 140 6.77 -10.98 -7.26
N ALA A 141 8.08 -11.23 -7.36
CA ALA A 141 8.86 -11.84 -6.29
C ALA A 141 8.99 -10.93 -5.06
N ILE A 142 9.21 -9.62 -5.25
CA ILE A 142 9.24 -8.64 -4.16
C ILE A 142 7.89 -8.56 -3.46
N ALA A 143 6.79 -8.50 -4.23
CA ALA A 143 5.43 -8.50 -3.67
C ALA A 143 5.15 -9.76 -2.84
N ASN A 144 5.56 -10.95 -3.32
CA ASN A 144 5.43 -12.20 -2.59
C ASN A 144 6.27 -12.21 -1.30
N LYS A 145 7.51 -11.71 -1.33
CA LYS A 145 8.37 -11.58 -0.15
C LYS A 145 7.76 -10.64 0.89
N LEU A 146 7.22 -9.50 0.47
CA LEU A 146 6.56 -8.54 1.37
C LEU A 146 5.30 -9.14 2.02
N ARG A 147 4.49 -9.89 1.25
CA ARG A 147 3.33 -10.62 1.77
C ARG A 147 3.73 -11.69 2.79
N HIS A 148 4.78 -12.45 2.50
CA HIS A 148 5.28 -13.45 3.43
C HIS A 148 5.69 -12.82 4.77
N LYS A 149 6.44 -11.71 4.72
CA LYS A 149 6.78 -10.91 5.91
C LYS A 149 5.54 -10.42 6.66
N GLN A 150 4.50 -9.97 5.96
CA GLN A 150 3.26 -9.54 6.57
C GLN A 150 2.54 -10.68 7.28
N ASN A 151 2.44 -11.86 6.65
CA ASN A 151 1.82 -13.03 7.28
C ASN A 151 2.57 -13.46 8.54
N ILE A 152 3.90 -13.42 8.52
CA ILE A 152 4.72 -13.66 9.72
C ILE A 152 4.37 -12.66 10.83
N LEU A 153 4.33 -11.36 10.52
CA LEU A 153 3.98 -10.33 11.51
C LEU A 153 2.57 -10.51 12.09
N ARG A 154 1.61 -10.96 11.27
CA ARG A 154 0.24 -11.25 11.71
C ARG A 154 0.16 -12.46 12.62
N GLN A 155 1.02 -13.46 12.40
CA GLN A 155 1.12 -14.64 13.25
C GLN A 155 1.77 -14.30 14.60
N ILE A 156 2.82 -13.46 14.61
CA ILE A 156 3.54 -13.08 15.84
C ILE A 156 2.70 -12.10 16.69
N TYR A 157 2.01 -11.15 16.06
CA TYR A 157 1.23 -10.13 16.76
C TYR A 157 -0.20 -10.03 16.23
N PRO A 158 -1.08 -11.00 16.55
CA PRO A 158 -2.48 -10.95 16.15
C PRO A 158 -3.16 -9.74 16.79
N ARG A 159 -3.95 -8.97 16.01
CA ARG A 159 -4.71 -7.81 16.51
C ARG A 159 -6.17 -7.86 16.09
N SER A 160 -6.42 -8.28 14.86
CA SER A 160 -7.74 -8.40 14.28
C SER A 160 -8.38 -9.73 14.63
N ARG A 161 -9.72 -9.77 14.54
CA ARG A 161 -10.46 -11.04 14.61
C ARG A 161 -10.01 -12.03 13.56
N ALA A 162 -9.76 -11.56 12.34
CA ALA A 162 -9.33 -12.39 11.24
C ALA A 162 -7.90 -12.94 11.41
N ASP A 163 -7.02 -12.20 12.10
CA ASP A 163 -5.69 -12.72 12.49
C ASP A 163 -5.83 -13.94 13.42
N PHE A 164 -6.80 -13.92 14.33
CA PHE A 164 -7.08 -15.06 15.21
C PHE A 164 -7.73 -16.22 14.47
N ASP A 165 -8.67 -15.95 13.56
CA ASP A 165 -9.28 -16.99 12.74
C ASP A 165 -8.19 -17.70 11.91
N MET A 166 -7.22 -16.95 11.33
CA MET A 166 -6.00 -17.49 10.70
C MET A 166 -5.17 -18.41 11.61
N LEU A 167 -4.93 -18.01 12.85
CA LEU A 167 -4.20 -18.85 13.81
C LEU A 167 -4.95 -20.14 14.12
N TYR A 168 -6.27 -20.08 14.28
CA TYR A 168 -7.10 -21.28 14.45
C TYR A 168 -7.04 -22.19 13.22
N GLY A 169 -7.13 -21.61 12.01
CA GLY A 169 -7.00 -22.36 10.76
C GLY A 169 -5.63 -23.03 10.60
N LEU A 170 -4.55 -22.43 11.11
CA LEU A 170 -3.22 -23.04 11.11
C LEU A 170 -3.10 -24.18 12.13
N ILE A 171 -3.66 -24.02 13.34
CA ILE A 171 -3.68 -25.07 14.36
C ILE A 171 -4.49 -26.28 13.88
N GLU A 172 -5.66 -26.07 13.28
CA GLU A 172 -6.48 -27.16 12.77
C GLU A 172 -5.81 -27.89 11.59
N ARG A 173 -5.15 -27.14 10.68
CA ARG A 173 -4.34 -27.74 9.61
C ARG A 173 -3.21 -28.59 10.17
N TRP A 174 -2.42 -28.04 11.09
CA TRP A 174 -1.35 -28.77 11.76
C TRP A 174 -1.86 -30.03 12.47
N ARG A 175 -2.97 -29.92 13.19
CA ARG A 175 -3.61 -31.04 13.90
C ARG A 175 -4.04 -32.12 12.90
N PHE A 176 -4.67 -31.74 11.79
CA PHE A 176 -5.14 -32.67 10.77
C PHE A 176 -3.97 -33.37 10.07
N ASP A 177 -2.92 -32.64 9.70
CA ASP A 177 -1.73 -33.21 9.06
C ASP A 177 -1.02 -34.19 10.00
N ARG A 178 -0.84 -33.83 11.28
CA ARG A 178 -0.27 -34.75 12.28
C ARG A 178 -1.14 -35.98 12.53
N LEU A 179 -2.46 -35.83 12.55
CA LEU A 179 -3.36 -36.97 12.67
C LEU A 179 -3.31 -37.89 11.44
N LYS A 180 -3.12 -37.34 10.24
CA LYS A 180 -2.88 -38.14 9.03
C LYS A 180 -1.57 -38.88 9.10
N ASP A 181 -0.48 -38.21 9.48
CA ASP A 181 0.84 -38.82 9.63
C ASP A 181 0.78 -40.01 10.61
N ILE A 182 0.15 -39.82 11.77
CA ILE A 182 -0.02 -40.90 12.77
C ILE A 182 -0.85 -42.06 12.22
N LYS A 183 -1.94 -41.77 11.49
CA LYS A 183 -2.77 -42.81 10.88
C LYS A 183 -1.99 -43.64 9.85
N LEU A 184 -1.05 -43.03 9.14
CA LEU A 184 -0.19 -43.72 8.17
C LEU A 184 0.91 -44.53 8.86
N GLN A 185 1.46 -44.04 9.98
CA GLN A 185 2.63 -44.64 10.64
C GLN A 185 2.28 -45.73 11.67
N LEU A 186 1.15 -45.63 12.39
CA LEU A 186 0.91 -46.47 13.59
C LEU A 186 -0.52 -47.02 13.67
N SER A 187 -0.63 -48.35 13.60
CA SER A 187 -1.92 -49.06 13.70
C SER A 187 -2.39 -49.30 15.14
N LYS A 188 -1.50 -49.41 16.14
CA LYS A 188 -1.87 -49.77 17.54
C LYS A 188 -1.30 -48.87 18.65
N ALA A 189 -0.19 -48.15 18.44
CA ALA A 189 0.39 -47.22 19.44
C ALA A 189 -0.23 -45.80 19.43
N SER A 190 -1.36 -45.61 18.74
CA SER A 190 -1.86 -44.29 18.34
C SER A 190 -2.37 -43.39 19.48
N GLN A 191 -2.77 -43.95 20.64
CA GLN A 191 -3.48 -43.15 21.65
C GLN A 191 -2.57 -42.18 22.41
N ARG A 192 -1.36 -42.61 22.79
CA ARG A 192 -0.40 -41.76 23.51
C ARG A 192 0.05 -40.58 22.66
N GLU A 193 0.26 -40.79 21.36
CA GLU A 193 0.66 -39.73 20.44
C GLU A 193 -0.49 -38.77 20.13
N LYS A 194 -1.72 -39.27 20.03
CA LYS A 194 -2.92 -38.42 19.95
C LYS A 194 -3.06 -37.54 21.19
N CYS A 195 -2.80 -38.06 22.39
CA CYS A 195 -2.80 -37.26 23.62
C CYS A 195 -1.74 -36.14 23.57
N LYS A 196 -0.51 -36.44 23.11
CA LYS A 196 0.53 -35.42 22.92
C LYS A 196 0.14 -34.33 21.93
N ILE A 197 -0.58 -34.68 20.85
CA ILE A 197 -1.14 -33.69 19.93
C ILE A 197 -2.15 -32.81 20.66
N ILE A 198 -3.05 -33.41 21.43
CA ILE A 198 -4.09 -32.69 22.17
C ILE A 198 -3.45 -31.73 23.18
N GLU A 199 -2.47 -32.18 23.98
CA GLU A 199 -1.72 -31.34 24.92
C GLU A 199 -1.12 -30.11 24.23
N LYS A 200 -0.40 -30.32 23.12
CA LYS A 200 0.15 -29.23 22.31
C LYS A 200 -0.93 -28.32 21.72
N THR A 201 -2.08 -28.86 21.29
CA THR A 201 -3.19 -28.00 20.84
C THR A 201 -3.71 -27.12 21.97
N VAL A 202 -3.86 -27.66 23.17
CA VAL A 202 -4.33 -26.90 24.34
C VAL A 202 -3.33 -25.81 24.69
N GLU A 203 -2.03 -26.11 24.69
CA GLU A 203 -0.96 -25.12 24.89
C GLU A 203 -1.04 -23.97 23.87
N MET A 204 -1.17 -24.29 22.57
CA MET A 204 -1.30 -23.28 21.51
C MET A 204 -2.59 -22.46 21.65
N LEU A 205 -3.71 -23.08 22.03
CA LEU A 205 -4.98 -22.38 22.27
C LEU A 205 -4.89 -21.44 23.48
N ASN A 206 -4.20 -21.86 24.55
CA ASN A 206 -3.96 -21.03 25.73
C ASN A 206 -3.14 -19.78 25.38
N GLN A 207 -2.09 -19.92 24.59
CA GLN A 207 -1.30 -18.77 24.09
C GLN A 207 -2.16 -17.80 23.26
N ILE A 208 -3.04 -18.33 22.39
CA ILE A 208 -4.00 -17.49 21.65
C ILE A 208 -4.92 -16.73 22.60
N ASP A 209 -5.42 -17.38 23.65
CA ASP A 209 -6.31 -16.76 24.61
C ASP A 209 -5.61 -15.70 25.46
N GLU A 210 -4.34 -15.88 25.84
CA GLU A 210 -3.51 -14.84 26.45
C GLU A 210 -3.40 -13.60 25.55
N HIS A 211 -3.10 -13.80 24.26
CA HIS A 211 -3.06 -12.70 23.30
C HIS A 211 -4.43 -12.00 23.17
N LYS A 212 -5.53 -12.76 23.12
CA LYS A 212 -6.89 -12.19 23.12
C LYS A 212 -7.19 -11.40 24.38
N GLN A 213 -6.78 -11.88 25.55
CA GLN A 213 -6.97 -11.19 26.82
C GLN A 213 -6.18 -9.87 26.83
N ALA A 214 -4.92 -9.89 26.38
CA ALA A 214 -4.10 -8.69 26.27
C ALA A 214 -4.73 -7.64 25.34
N ILE A 215 -5.31 -8.04 24.20
CA ILE A 215 -6.02 -7.15 23.29
C ILE A 215 -7.34 -6.66 23.88
N LYS A 216 -8.09 -7.51 24.59
CA LYS A 216 -9.31 -7.08 25.30
C LYS A 216 -8.97 -6.02 26.34
N ARG A 217 -7.88 -6.18 27.09
CA ARG A 217 -7.39 -5.18 28.07
C ARG A 217 -7.04 -3.86 27.38
N SER A 218 -6.27 -3.88 26.29
CA SER A 218 -5.93 -2.66 25.54
C SER A 218 -7.15 -1.99 24.90
N TYR A 219 -8.09 -2.75 24.36
CA TYR A 219 -9.33 -2.23 23.79
C TYR A 219 -10.25 -1.64 24.86
N ARG A 220 -10.29 -2.20 26.08
CA ARG A 220 -11.02 -1.62 27.22
C ARG A 220 -10.46 -0.24 27.57
N LYS A 221 -9.13 -0.11 27.67
CA LYS A 221 -8.45 1.19 27.89
C LYS A 221 -8.76 2.19 26.77
N GLN A 222 -8.67 1.78 25.51
CA GLN A 222 -9.02 2.63 24.37
C GLN A 222 -10.51 3.01 24.31
N ARG A 223 -11.40 2.10 24.73
CA ARG A 223 -12.84 2.36 24.79
C ARG A 223 -13.17 3.34 25.89
N ALA A 224 -12.55 3.21 27.07
CA ALA A 224 -12.67 4.19 28.14
C ALA A 224 -12.27 5.58 27.64
N LEU A 225 -11.22 5.70 26.82
CA LEU A 225 -10.75 6.94 26.22
C LEU A 225 -11.51 7.43 24.99
N ARG A 226 -12.39 6.61 24.41
CA ARG A 226 -12.99 6.88 23.10
C ARG A 226 -13.72 8.22 23.09
N PHE A 227 -14.54 8.49 24.10
CA PHE A 227 -15.29 9.75 24.21
C PHE A 227 -14.38 10.99 24.14
N LEU A 228 -13.24 11.00 24.83
CA LEU A 228 -12.26 12.09 24.75
C LEU A 228 -11.62 12.18 23.38
N THR A 229 -11.19 11.04 22.82
CA THR A 229 -10.53 11.03 21.51
C THR A 229 -11.43 11.50 20.37
N VAL A 230 -12.74 11.22 20.45
CA VAL A 230 -13.74 11.68 19.46
C VAL A 230 -13.92 13.20 19.58
N ASN A 231 -14.08 13.71 20.80
CA ASN A 231 -14.26 15.15 21.05
C ASN A 231 -13.00 15.99 20.78
N CYS A 232 -11.81 15.39 20.69
CA CYS A 232 -10.58 16.08 20.31
C CYS A 232 -10.43 16.33 18.79
N LYS A 233 -11.20 15.63 17.96
CA LYS A 233 -11.08 15.71 16.51
C LYS A 233 -11.68 17.03 15.99
N PRO A 234 -11.01 17.71 15.04
CA PRO A 234 -11.61 18.86 14.38
C PRO A 234 -12.82 18.43 13.54
N ILE A 235 -13.80 19.33 13.41
CA ILE A 235 -14.93 19.13 12.50
C ILE A 235 -14.40 19.37 11.08
N ARG A 236 -14.66 18.44 10.17
CA ARG A 236 -14.17 18.48 8.78
C ARG A 236 -15.36 18.51 7.83
N TRP A 237 -15.31 19.39 6.84
CA TRP A 237 -16.24 19.37 5.71
C TRP A 237 -15.54 19.81 4.44
N SER A 238 -16.06 19.36 3.30
CA SER A 238 -15.61 19.78 1.99
C SER A 238 -16.22 21.15 1.68
N SER A 239 -15.38 22.15 1.40
CA SER A 239 -15.84 23.42 0.85
C SER A 239 -16.43 23.19 -0.55
N TYR A 240 -17.20 24.15 -1.05
CA TYR A 240 -17.73 24.18 -2.42
C TYR A 240 -16.64 23.96 -3.50
N LYS A 241 -15.38 24.29 -3.20
CA LYS A 241 -14.22 24.10 -4.09
C LYS A 241 -13.47 22.76 -3.91
N GLY A 242 -14.04 21.80 -3.16
CA GLY A 242 -13.40 20.50 -2.90
C GLY A 242 -12.26 20.52 -1.87
N ASN A 243 -11.93 21.68 -1.30
CA ASN A 243 -10.92 21.78 -0.25
C ASN A 243 -11.50 21.35 1.11
N LEU A 244 -10.80 20.46 1.82
CA LEU A 244 -11.14 20.05 3.18
C LEU A 244 -10.86 21.20 4.16
N VAL A 245 -11.91 21.77 4.75
CA VAL A 245 -11.81 22.81 5.79
C VAL A 245 -11.95 22.14 7.16
N GLU A 246 -11.06 22.49 8.09
CA GLU A 246 -11.08 22.02 9.47
C GLU A 246 -11.48 23.15 10.43
N MET A 247 -12.47 22.91 11.30
CA MET A 247 -12.87 23.85 12.35
C MET A 247 -12.56 23.29 13.73
N VAL A 248 -11.97 24.14 14.57
CA VAL A 248 -11.67 23.85 15.97
C VAL A 248 -12.50 24.78 16.84
N THR A 249 -13.49 24.22 17.53
CA THR A 249 -14.33 24.94 18.48
C THR A 249 -13.67 25.03 19.86
N ILE A 250 -14.17 25.91 20.72
CA ILE A 250 -13.74 26.05 22.12
C ILE A 250 -13.88 24.72 22.87
N LYS A 251 -14.97 23.98 22.61
CA LYS A 251 -15.17 22.61 23.11
C LYS A 251 -14.02 21.67 22.74
N ILE A 252 -13.59 21.67 21.47
CA ILE A 252 -12.49 20.82 20.99
C ILE A 252 -11.17 21.24 21.65
N GLN A 253 -10.93 22.54 21.85
CA GLN A 253 -9.75 23.02 22.58
C GLN A 253 -9.74 22.53 24.04
N ASN A 254 -10.88 22.60 24.73
CA ASN A 254 -11.02 22.11 26.09
C ASN A 254 -10.83 20.58 26.18
N ALA A 255 -11.42 19.82 25.26
CA ALA A 255 -11.19 18.38 25.16
C ALA A 255 -9.70 18.04 24.96
N ARG A 256 -8.98 18.81 24.13
CA ARG A 256 -7.54 18.64 23.92
C ARG A 256 -6.73 18.95 25.18
N LYS A 257 -7.12 19.95 25.98
CA LYS A 257 -6.47 20.24 27.28
C LYS A 257 -6.64 19.06 28.25
N LEU A 258 -7.88 18.57 28.40
CA LEU A 258 -8.18 17.42 29.27
C LEU A 258 -7.47 16.14 28.82
N LYS A 259 -7.30 15.95 27.51
CA LYS A 259 -6.53 14.83 26.96
C LYS A 259 -5.04 14.96 27.25
N LYS A 260 -4.44 16.15 27.14
CA LYS A 260 -3.03 16.37 27.50
C LYS A 260 -2.74 16.02 28.96
N ILE A 261 -3.66 16.37 29.85
CA ILE A 261 -3.61 15.98 31.27
C ILE A 261 -3.65 14.45 31.42
N TYR A 262 -4.57 13.78 30.71
CA TYR A 262 -4.64 12.32 30.72
C TYR A 262 -3.34 11.67 30.23
N ASP A 263 -2.81 12.15 29.11
CA ASP A 263 -1.57 11.64 28.52
C ASP A 263 -0.40 11.85 29.50
N ALA A 264 -0.36 12.99 30.20
CA ALA A 264 0.62 13.26 31.25
C ALA A 264 0.49 12.33 32.47
N LEU A 265 -0.74 12.04 32.93
CA LEU A 265 -0.97 11.09 34.04
C LEU A 265 -0.50 9.66 33.70
N ASN A 266 -0.65 9.26 32.43
CA ASN A 266 -0.31 7.92 31.95
C ASN A 266 1.18 7.74 31.60
N ASN A 267 1.94 8.83 31.47
CA ASN A 267 3.37 8.77 31.21
C ASN A 267 4.13 8.30 32.46
N ARG A 268 4.85 7.18 32.34
CA ARG A 268 5.61 6.54 33.43
C ARG A 268 7.06 7.03 33.55
N ASP A 269 7.58 7.66 32.51
CA ASP A 269 9.01 8.02 32.40
C ASP A 269 9.34 9.42 32.97
N VAL A 270 8.54 9.90 33.92
CA VAL A 270 8.63 11.27 34.45
C VAL A 270 9.34 11.27 35.80
N SER A 271 10.17 12.28 36.06
CA SER A 271 10.81 12.44 37.38
C SER A 271 9.76 12.58 38.49
N SER A 272 10.07 12.09 39.69
CA SER A 272 9.14 12.14 40.83
C SER A 272 8.69 13.57 41.16
N GLU A 273 9.59 14.56 41.01
CA GLU A 273 9.30 15.97 41.24
C GLU A 273 8.34 16.58 40.20
N GLU A 274 8.54 16.29 38.92
CA GLU A 274 7.63 16.73 37.86
C GLU A 274 6.25 16.08 38.00
N ARG A 275 6.20 14.80 38.42
CA ARG A 275 4.95 14.11 38.70
C ARG A 275 4.20 14.74 39.86
N ILE A 276 4.88 15.07 40.96
CA ILE A 276 4.28 15.78 42.10
C ILE A 276 3.72 17.14 41.66
N LYS A 277 4.46 17.92 40.85
CA LYS A 277 3.97 19.20 40.32
C LYS A 277 2.68 19.03 39.50
N LEU A 278 2.62 18.02 38.63
CA LEU A 278 1.42 17.71 37.86
C LEU A 278 0.23 17.35 38.76
N LEU A 279 0.44 16.48 39.77
CA LEU A 279 -0.61 16.09 40.72
C LEU A 279 -1.12 17.29 41.53
N ILE A 280 -0.24 18.21 41.95
CA ILE A 280 -0.63 19.44 42.66
C ILE A 280 -1.43 20.36 41.74
N THR A 281 -1.03 20.52 40.48
CA THR A 281 -1.82 21.35 39.53
C THR A 281 -3.20 20.76 39.27
N LEU A 282 -3.33 19.43 39.25
CA LEU A 282 -4.61 18.76 39.12
C LEU A 282 -5.45 18.89 40.38
N LYS A 283 -4.83 18.75 41.56
CA LYS A 283 -5.49 18.94 42.84
C LYS A 283 -6.17 20.31 42.92
N LYS A 284 -5.42 21.39 42.63
CA LYS A 284 -5.97 22.76 42.60
C LYS A 284 -7.14 22.93 41.62
N TRP A 285 -7.12 22.20 40.51
CA TRP A 285 -8.18 22.25 39.51
C TRP A 285 -9.41 21.43 39.91
N VAL A 286 -9.25 20.33 40.66
CA VAL A 286 -10.35 19.49 41.13
C VAL A 286 -10.98 20.05 42.39
N GLU A 287 -10.22 20.77 43.24
CA GLU A 287 -10.70 21.46 44.44
C GLU A 287 -11.83 22.47 44.15
N THR A 288 -11.96 22.96 42.91
CA THR A 288 -13.09 23.82 42.53
C THR A 288 -14.42 23.06 42.41
N HIS A 289 -14.41 21.72 42.46
CA HIS A 289 -15.59 20.88 42.27
C HIS A 289 -15.94 20.07 43.54
N ASN A 290 -17.16 20.26 44.05
CA ASN A 290 -17.70 19.53 45.21
C ASN A 290 -18.53 18.29 44.83
N CYS A 291 -18.07 17.48 43.86
CA CYS A 291 -18.78 16.25 43.47
C CYS A 291 -18.11 14.98 44.02
N VAL A 292 -18.86 13.89 44.14
CA VAL A 292 -18.37 12.61 44.71
C VAL A 292 -17.13 12.10 43.94
N GLU A 293 -17.17 12.15 42.61
CA GLU A 293 -16.04 11.73 41.75
C GLU A 293 -14.80 12.66 41.90
N ALA A 294 -14.99 13.93 42.25
CA ALA A 294 -13.90 14.86 42.55
C ALA A 294 -13.24 14.53 43.89
N LEU A 295 -14.04 14.27 44.93
CA LEU A 295 -13.54 13.90 46.26
C LEU A 295 -12.78 12.58 46.22
N ASP A 296 -13.30 11.58 45.51
CA ASP A 296 -12.61 10.31 45.28
C ASP A 296 -11.28 10.52 44.56
N LEU A 297 -11.26 11.37 43.53
CA LEU A 297 -10.04 11.71 42.81
C LEU A 297 -9.03 12.44 43.72
N LEU A 298 -9.47 13.41 44.52
CA LEU A 298 -8.62 14.15 45.47
C LEU A 298 -7.97 13.21 46.48
N SER A 299 -8.74 12.28 47.06
CA SER A 299 -8.21 11.30 48.02
C SER A 299 -7.10 10.44 47.43
N LEU A 300 -7.26 10.00 46.17
CA LEU A 300 -6.27 9.20 45.46
C LEU A 300 -5.03 10.01 45.06
N LEU A 301 -5.21 11.27 44.67
CA LEU A 301 -4.11 12.18 44.37
C LEU A 301 -3.27 12.46 45.63
N ASP A 302 -3.91 12.69 46.79
CA ASP A 302 -3.22 12.89 48.06
C ASP A 302 -2.49 11.63 48.53
N GLN A 303 -3.10 10.46 48.33
CA GLN A 303 -2.44 9.19 48.58
C GLN A 303 -1.18 9.03 47.70
N GLU A 304 -1.24 9.42 46.43
CA GLU A 304 -0.05 9.34 45.56
C GLU A 304 1.04 10.33 45.97
N ILE A 305 0.69 11.58 46.26
CA ILE A 305 1.63 12.62 46.68
C ILE A 305 2.34 12.21 47.97
N THR A 306 1.60 11.66 48.95
CA THR A 306 2.18 11.19 50.22
C THR A 306 3.13 10.02 50.02
N LEU A 307 2.82 9.08 49.13
CA LEU A 307 3.69 7.95 48.79
C LEU A 307 4.96 8.41 48.05
N LEU A 308 4.84 9.34 47.09
CA LEU A 308 5.98 9.89 46.36
C LEU A 308 6.91 10.70 47.27
N ASN A 309 6.35 11.47 48.21
CA ASN A 309 7.14 12.22 49.21
C ASN A 309 7.91 11.30 50.16
N ARG A 310 7.37 10.11 50.47
CA ARG A 310 8.01 9.12 51.36
C ARG A 310 9.07 8.26 50.66
N LYS A 311 9.16 8.30 49.33
CA LYS A 311 10.15 7.56 48.51
C LYS A 311 10.32 6.09 48.96
N ILE A 312 9.22 5.36 49.10
CA ILE A 312 9.31 3.94 49.47
C ILE A 312 9.82 3.15 48.26
N GLU A 313 11.03 2.63 48.36
CA GLU A 313 11.62 1.70 47.41
C GLU A 313 10.80 0.39 47.47
N ASP A 314 10.49 -0.20 46.30
CA ASP A 314 9.72 -1.45 46.10
C ASP A 314 8.17 -1.41 46.06
N LEU A 315 7.51 -0.26 46.27
CA LEU A 315 6.05 -0.19 46.06
C LEU A 315 5.68 -0.02 44.58
N SER A 316 5.03 -1.02 44.00
CA SER A 316 4.44 -0.89 42.66
C SER A 316 3.22 0.05 42.69
N LEU A 317 3.40 1.30 42.22
CA LEU A 317 2.32 2.30 42.11
C LEU A 317 1.37 2.04 40.92
N ASP A 318 1.55 0.95 40.19
CA ASP A 318 0.82 0.64 38.97
C ASP A 318 -0.70 0.56 39.17
N TYR A 319 -1.15 -0.12 40.22
CA TYR A 319 -2.58 -0.23 40.52
C TYR A 319 -3.19 1.10 40.94
N LEU A 320 -2.47 1.91 41.72
CA LEU A 320 -2.93 3.22 42.17
C LEU A 320 -3.04 4.19 40.98
N ASN A 321 -2.06 4.16 40.07
CA ASN A 321 -2.08 4.92 38.82
C ASN A 321 -3.22 4.50 37.88
N GLU A 322 -3.49 3.19 37.76
CA GLU A 322 -4.65 2.72 36.99
C GLU A 322 -5.98 3.18 37.61
N ARG A 323 -6.07 3.23 38.94
CA ARG A 323 -7.25 3.78 39.63
C ARG A 323 -7.40 5.27 39.38
N ILE A 324 -6.33 6.08 39.55
CA ILE A 324 -6.35 7.53 39.30
C ILE A 324 -6.73 7.83 37.86
N THR A 325 -6.16 7.12 36.90
CA THR A 325 -6.51 7.32 35.48
C THR A 325 -7.97 6.96 35.19
N HIS A 326 -8.53 5.94 35.85
CA HIS A 326 -9.93 5.56 35.70
C HIS A 326 -10.88 6.57 36.37
N THR A 327 -10.60 6.99 37.61
CA THR A 327 -11.40 8.00 38.33
C THR A 327 -11.34 9.36 37.64
N TYR A 328 -10.18 9.76 37.12
CA TYR A 328 -10.05 10.96 36.29
C TYR A 328 -10.94 10.88 35.04
N LEU A 329 -10.99 9.73 34.35
CA LEU A 329 -11.88 9.56 33.18
C LEU A 329 -13.37 9.62 33.55
N ASN A 330 -13.75 9.09 34.71
CA ASN A 330 -15.11 9.20 35.24
C ASN A 330 -15.44 10.66 35.56
N PHE A 331 -14.56 11.35 36.28
CA PHE A 331 -14.67 12.77 36.59
C PHE A 331 -14.84 13.60 35.31
N VAL A 332 -14.03 13.37 34.27
CA VAL A 332 -14.13 14.11 33.00
C VAL A 332 -15.45 13.86 32.27
N ARG A 333 -16.08 12.68 32.42
CA ARG A 333 -17.44 12.44 31.87
C ARG A 333 -18.50 13.23 32.63
N MET A 334 -18.33 13.37 33.95
CA MET A 334 -19.27 14.07 34.83
C MET A 334 -19.01 15.58 34.90
N TYR A 335 -17.84 16.05 34.47
CA TYR A 335 -17.43 17.46 34.49
C TYR A 335 -18.44 18.39 33.79
N GLY A 336 -19.11 17.93 32.73
CA GLY A 336 -20.15 18.70 32.04
C GLY A 336 -21.55 18.65 32.66
N ILE A 337 -21.76 17.81 33.69
CA ILE A 337 -23.08 17.50 34.28
C ILE A 337 -23.10 17.79 35.81
N CYS A 338 -21.94 18.13 36.40
CA CYS A 338 -21.77 18.50 37.82
C CYS A 338 -22.71 19.68 38.16
N GLY A 339 -23.71 19.50 39.04
CA GLY A 339 -24.59 20.57 39.52
C GLY A 339 -23.91 21.58 40.46
N CYS A 340 -22.62 21.80 40.27
CA CYS A 340 -21.70 22.56 41.09
C CYS A 340 -21.71 24.02 40.61
N GLU A 341 -21.60 25.02 41.50
CA GLU A 341 -21.73 26.46 41.19
C GLU A 341 -20.82 26.98 40.04
N CYS A 342 -19.83 26.19 39.60
CA CYS A 342 -18.91 26.51 38.52
C CYS A 342 -19.51 26.34 37.10
N ILE A 343 -20.76 25.90 36.96
CA ILE A 343 -21.41 25.66 35.67
C ILE A 343 -22.45 26.76 35.41
N THR A 344 -22.05 27.83 34.74
CA THR A 344 -22.97 28.83 34.19
C THR A 344 -23.81 28.21 33.06
N THR A 345 -25.02 28.71 32.87
CA THR A 345 -26.10 28.18 32.01
C THR A 345 -25.77 28.06 30.50
N GLU A 346 -24.63 28.56 30.03
CA GLU A 346 -24.11 28.46 28.65
C GLU A 346 -23.38 27.13 28.34
N SER A 347 -23.38 26.19 29.28
CA SER A 347 -22.47 25.04 29.33
C SER A 347 -23.00 23.71 28.78
N LYS A 348 -24.29 23.62 28.39
CA LYS A 348 -24.84 22.39 27.78
C LYS A 348 -24.13 22.03 26.46
N ASP A 349 -23.61 23.02 25.74
CA ASP A 349 -22.85 22.81 24.50
C ASP A 349 -21.46 22.20 24.71
N ASN A 350 -20.91 22.32 25.93
CA ASN A 350 -19.59 21.80 26.30
C ASN A 350 -19.60 20.34 26.77
N GLU A 351 -20.75 19.67 26.82
CA GLU A 351 -20.85 18.26 27.22
C GLU A 351 -20.05 17.34 26.27
N LEU A 352 -19.09 16.59 26.83
CA LEU A 352 -18.25 15.64 26.10
C LEU A 352 -18.94 14.28 25.97
N ARG A 353 -19.97 14.19 25.14
CA ARG A 353 -20.64 12.91 24.84
C ARG A 353 -20.12 12.24 23.58
N GLU A 354 -20.34 10.93 23.48
CA GLU A 354 -20.24 10.23 22.20
C GLU A 354 -21.49 10.57 21.36
N PRO A 355 -21.35 10.76 20.04
CA PRO A 355 -22.51 10.99 19.18
C PRO A 355 -23.47 9.80 19.29
N LEU A 356 -24.71 10.08 19.69
CA LEU A 356 -25.77 9.07 19.77
C LEU A 356 -26.18 8.69 18.34
N GLU A 357 -26.12 7.40 18.04
CA GLU A 357 -26.61 6.88 16.77
C GLU A 357 -28.13 6.73 16.87
N THR A 358 -28.86 7.51 16.09
CA THR A 358 -30.34 7.59 16.12
C THR A 358 -30.99 6.33 15.55
N GLU A 359 -30.38 5.71 14.55
CA GLU A 359 -30.89 4.48 13.92
C GLU A 359 -30.41 3.22 14.65
N THR A 360 -31.20 2.74 15.62
CA THR A 360 -30.93 1.47 16.33
C THR A 360 -31.98 0.40 16.02
N LYS A 361 -31.54 -0.86 16.00
CA LYS A 361 -32.38 -2.06 15.87
C LYS A 361 -32.02 -3.06 16.96
N LEU A 362 -33.03 -3.79 17.43
CA LEU A 362 -32.84 -4.87 18.41
C LEU A 362 -32.36 -6.14 17.68
N CYS A 363 -31.25 -6.72 18.15
CA CYS A 363 -30.85 -8.04 17.69
C CYS A 363 -31.64 -9.13 18.41
N ARG A 364 -32.19 -10.10 17.67
CA ARG A 364 -32.96 -11.22 18.25
C ARG A 364 -32.13 -12.17 19.10
N ASN A 365 -30.85 -12.37 18.79
CA ASN A 365 -30.02 -13.37 19.48
C ASN A 365 -29.37 -12.81 20.76
N CYS A 366 -28.88 -11.56 20.73
CA CYS A 366 -28.24 -10.96 21.90
C CYS A 366 -29.12 -9.97 22.66
N LEU A 367 -30.34 -9.69 22.17
CA LEU A 367 -31.31 -8.77 22.77
C LEU A 367 -30.75 -7.36 23.04
N LYS A 368 -29.66 -6.97 22.36
CA LYS A 368 -29.04 -5.65 22.48
C LYS A 368 -29.55 -4.72 21.39
N LEU A 369 -29.86 -3.49 21.78
CA LEU A 369 -30.07 -2.37 20.86
C LEU A 369 -28.73 -1.98 20.23
N LEU A 370 -28.62 -2.14 18.92
CA LEU A 370 -27.41 -1.89 18.16
C LEU A 370 -27.72 -0.99 16.96
N PRO A 371 -26.74 -0.20 16.50
CA PRO A 371 -26.92 0.58 15.28
C PRO A 371 -27.20 -0.28 14.05
N ILE A 372 -28.01 0.23 13.11
CA ILE A 372 -28.40 -0.50 11.89
C ILE A 372 -27.18 -0.97 11.08
N ARG A 373 -26.11 -0.16 11.02
CA ARG A 373 -24.85 -0.51 10.35
C ARG A 373 -24.16 -1.79 10.85
N ARG A 374 -24.52 -2.29 12.04
CA ARG A 374 -24.00 -3.56 12.57
C ARG A 374 -24.79 -4.78 12.11
N PHE A 375 -25.89 -4.59 11.41
CA PHE A 375 -26.69 -5.65 10.80
C PHE A 375 -26.31 -5.72 9.32
N LEU A 376 -25.51 -6.73 8.98
CA LEU A 376 -25.07 -6.94 7.60
C LEU A 376 -26.00 -7.96 6.93
N ALA A 377 -26.35 -7.72 5.67
CA ALA A 377 -27.22 -8.60 4.89
C ALA A 377 -26.45 -9.86 4.46
N HIS A 378 -26.90 -11.04 4.89
CA HIS A 378 -26.36 -12.31 4.41
C HIS A 378 -27.32 -12.93 3.39
N THR A 379 -26.78 -13.64 2.40
CA THR A 379 -27.52 -14.35 1.35
C THR A 379 -28.67 -15.25 1.80
N ARG A 380 -28.59 -15.82 3.01
CA ARG A 380 -29.60 -16.74 3.54
C ARG A 380 -30.64 -16.06 4.43
N MET A 381 -30.49 -14.77 4.73
CA MET A 381 -31.36 -14.07 5.67
C MET A 381 -32.55 -13.45 4.94
N LYS A 382 -33.76 -13.81 5.34
CA LYS A 382 -34.99 -13.14 4.86
C LYS A 382 -35.23 -11.77 5.50
N LYS A 383 -34.67 -11.51 6.69
CA LYS A 383 -34.80 -10.25 7.45
C LYS A 383 -33.50 -9.91 8.20
N LEU A 384 -33.17 -8.63 8.29
CA LEU A 384 -32.01 -8.10 9.03
C LEU A 384 -32.26 -8.07 10.55
N THR A 385 -32.30 -9.24 11.20
CA THR A 385 -32.65 -9.37 12.63
C THR A 385 -31.49 -9.78 13.53
N ILE A 386 -30.37 -10.21 12.94
CA ILE A 386 -29.20 -10.75 13.65
C ILE A 386 -28.03 -9.79 13.43
N CYS A 387 -27.36 -9.39 14.50
CA CYS A 387 -26.19 -8.53 14.40
C CYS A 387 -24.95 -9.31 13.92
N SER A 388 -24.02 -8.61 13.27
CA SER A 388 -22.78 -9.18 12.74
C SER A 388 -22.00 -10.00 13.78
N SER A 389 -21.91 -9.52 15.02
CA SER A 389 -21.23 -10.25 16.09
C SER A 389 -21.88 -11.59 16.43
N CYS A 390 -23.21 -11.66 16.43
CA CYS A 390 -23.92 -12.92 16.69
C CYS A 390 -23.80 -13.88 15.50
N SER A 391 -23.85 -13.34 14.28
CA SER A 391 -23.62 -14.13 13.07
C SER A 391 -22.22 -14.75 13.10
N SER A 392 -21.18 -13.94 13.31
CA SER A 392 -19.80 -14.45 13.40
C SER A 392 -19.60 -15.49 14.51
N LEU A 393 -20.27 -15.33 15.66
CA LEU A 393 -20.20 -16.32 16.75
C LEU A 393 -20.84 -17.65 16.36
N SER A 394 -22.05 -17.63 15.77
CA SER A 394 -22.69 -18.86 15.30
C SER A 394 -21.85 -19.60 14.26
N GLN A 395 -21.14 -18.88 13.40
CA GLN A 395 -20.35 -19.44 12.31
C GLN A 395 -19.03 -20.03 12.79
N ARG A 396 -18.40 -19.44 13.82
CA ARG A 396 -17.21 -20.01 14.46
C ARG A 396 -17.47 -21.35 15.13
N ASN A 397 -18.67 -21.54 15.67
CA ASN A 397 -19.05 -22.84 16.22
C ASN A 397 -19.17 -23.92 15.13
N ILE A 398 -19.30 -23.53 13.86
CA ILE A 398 -19.40 -24.46 12.72
C ILE A 398 -18.01 -24.78 12.16
N ALA A 399 -17.22 -23.74 11.84
CA ALA A 399 -15.85 -23.93 11.36
C ALA A 399 -15.00 -22.65 11.54
N HIS A 400 -13.73 -22.84 11.91
CA HIS A 400 -12.72 -21.79 11.88
C HIS A 400 -12.18 -21.65 10.45
N VAL A 401 -12.83 -20.80 9.65
CA VAL A 401 -12.43 -20.50 8.27
C VAL A 401 -11.75 -19.14 8.21
N ASP A 402 -10.62 -19.10 7.50
CA ASP A 402 -9.87 -17.87 7.23
C ASP A 402 -10.56 -17.10 6.10
N TYR A 403 -11.37 -16.09 6.44
CA TYR A 403 -12.11 -15.30 5.45
C TYR A 403 -11.28 -14.21 4.76
N ASP A 404 -10.09 -13.89 5.26
CA ASP A 404 -9.26 -12.79 4.74
C ASP A 404 -8.90 -12.89 3.24
N PRO A 405 -8.53 -14.05 2.69
CA PRO A 405 -8.25 -14.17 1.26
C PRO A 405 -9.49 -13.84 0.41
N TYR A 406 -10.68 -14.23 0.88
CA TYR A 406 -11.95 -13.96 0.20
C TYR A 406 -12.34 -12.48 0.32
N MET A 407 -12.05 -11.85 1.46
CA MET A 407 -12.18 -10.40 1.61
C MET A 407 -11.22 -9.63 0.71
N PHE A 408 -10.00 -10.14 0.49
CA PHE A 408 -9.07 -9.55 -0.46
C PHE A 408 -9.64 -9.60 -1.88
N ILE A 409 -10.16 -10.75 -2.31
CA ILE A 409 -10.83 -10.89 -3.61
C ILE A 409 -12.01 -9.91 -3.74
N LEU A 410 -12.86 -9.80 -2.72
CA LEU A 410 -13.99 -8.87 -2.71
C LEU A 410 -13.57 -7.41 -2.81
N ASN A 411 -12.52 -7.02 -2.09
CA ASN A 411 -12.01 -5.65 -2.14
C ASN A 411 -11.39 -5.32 -3.51
N CYS A 412 -10.77 -6.31 -4.19
CA CYS A 412 -10.34 -6.14 -5.57
C CYS A 412 -11.52 -5.89 -6.50
N VAL A 413 -12.61 -6.67 -6.38
CA VAL A 413 -13.83 -6.46 -7.15
C VAL A 413 -14.40 -5.06 -6.89
N ARG A 414 -14.56 -4.67 -5.63
CA ARG A 414 -15.10 -3.34 -5.26
C ARG A 414 -14.28 -2.19 -5.83
N ALA A 415 -12.95 -2.29 -5.77
CA ALA A 415 -12.07 -1.29 -6.35
C ALA A 415 -12.20 -1.22 -7.88
N GLU A 416 -12.31 -2.37 -8.56
CA GLU A 416 -12.52 -2.42 -10.01
C GLU A 416 -13.88 -1.83 -10.43
N GLU A 417 -14.94 -2.08 -9.66
CA GLU A 417 -16.29 -1.53 -9.91
C GLU A 417 -16.35 -0.02 -9.64
N GLU A 418 -15.67 0.45 -8.59
CA GLU A 418 -15.53 1.88 -8.28
C GLU A 418 -14.75 2.62 -9.37
N HIS A 419 -13.65 2.05 -9.86
CA HIS A 419 -12.88 2.62 -10.97
C HIS A 419 -13.68 2.71 -12.28
N ARG A 420 -14.66 1.83 -12.48
CA ARG A 420 -15.52 1.83 -13.67
C ARG A 420 -16.80 2.64 -13.50
N GLY A 421 -17.10 3.15 -12.30
CA GLY A 421 -18.29 3.93 -12.01
C GLY A 421 -19.60 3.15 -12.17
N SER A 422 -19.62 1.89 -11.72
CA SER A 422 -20.79 1.01 -11.92
C SER A 422 -21.95 1.35 -10.98
N THR A 423 -23.18 1.12 -11.44
CA THR A 423 -24.42 1.48 -10.71
C THR A 423 -24.91 0.38 -9.76
N SER A 424 -24.42 -0.85 -9.92
CA SER A 424 -24.82 -1.97 -9.07
C SER A 424 -24.31 -1.88 -7.64
N ALA A 425 -25.23 -2.10 -6.70
CA ALA A 425 -24.93 -2.23 -5.29
C ALA A 425 -24.47 -3.66 -4.90
N LEU A 426 -24.53 -4.64 -5.81
CA LEU A 426 -24.28 -6.06 -5.51
C LEU A 426 -22.89 -6.34 -4.92
N ALA A 427 -21.83 -5.77 -5.52
CA ALA A 427 -20.47 -5.92 -5.02
C ALA A 427 -20.27 -5.32 -3.62
N PHE A 428 -21.05 -4.27 -3.29
CA PHE A 428 -20.99 -3.58 -2.01
C PHE A 428 -21.84 -4.27 -0.94
N ILE A 429 -22.96 -4.87 -1.31
CA ILE A 429 -23.86 -5.62 -0.41
C ILE A 429 -23.23 -6.94 0.03
N MET A 430 -22.51 -7.63 -0.87
CA MET A 430 -21.96 -8.95 -0.56
C MET A 430 -20.92 -8.93 0.55
N GLN A 431 -20.86 -10.03 1.31
CA GLN A 431 -19.95 -10.21 2.43
C GLN A 431 -18.87 -11.26 2.15
N GLU A 432 -17.94 -11.40 3.09
CA GLU A 432 -16.84 -12.36 3.05
C GLU A 432 -17.29 -13.82 2.85
N GLN A 433 -18.45 -14.16 3.40
CA GLN A 433 -19.04 -15.51 3.35
C GLN A 433 -19.64 -15.83 2.00
N ASP A 434 -20.20 -14.82 1.34
CA ASP A 434 -20.79 -14.96 0.01
C ASP A 434 -19.70 -15.29 -1.00
N ILE A 435 -18.56 -14.61 -0.90
CA ILE A 435 -17.37 -14.90 -1.72
C ILE A 435 -16.73 -16.23 -1.35
N TYR A 436 -16.67 -16.60 -0.06
CA TYR A 436 -16.23 -17.94 0.33
C TYR A 436 -17.05 -19.03 -0.36
N HIS A 437 -18.38 -18.90 -0.35
CA HIS A 437 -19.26 -19.87 -1.00
C HIS A 437 -19.10 -19.85 -2.52
N LEU A 438 -19.02 -18.67 -3.11
CA LEU A 438 -18.78 -18.51 -4.54
C LEU A 438 -17.48 -19.21 -4.96
N VAL A 439 -16.37 -18.94 -4.28
CA VAL A 439 -15.06 -19.48 -4.64
C VAL A 439 -14.99 -20.99 -4.39
N ASN A 440 -15.40 -21.48 -3.21
CA ASN A 440 -15.17 -22.89 -2.85
C ASN A 440 -16.27 -23.84 -3.30
N HIS A 441 -17.54 -23.42 -3.28
CA HIS A 441 -18.64 -24.32 -3.62
C HIS A 441 -19.04 -24.21 -5.10
N ILE A 442 -18.97 -23.01 -5.70
CA ILE A 442 -19.34 -22.81 -7.11
C ILE A 442 -18.12 -23.01 -8.02
N TRP A 443 -17.00 -22.36 -7.70
CA TRP A 443 -15.75 -22.43 -8.47
C TRP A 443 -14.74 -23.48 -7.98
N GLN A 444 -15.08 -24.27 -6.95
CA GLN A 444 -14.25 -25.36 -6.41
C GLN A 444 -12.83 -24.95 -5.97
N GLY A 445 -12.62 -23.66 -5.66
CA GLY A 445 -11.36 -23.09 -5.21
C GLY A 445 -10.25 -23.14 -6.25
N GLN A 446 -10.57 -23.20 -7.54
CA GLN A 446 -9.61 -23.33 -8.64
C GLN A 446 -9.84 -22.28 -9.72
N SER A 447 -8.77 -21.76 -10.35
CA SER A 447 -8.95 -20.95 -11.56
C SER A 447 -9.63 -21.75 -12.67
N ALA A 448 -10.50 -21.08 -13.44
CA ALA A 448 -11.24 -21.71 -14.52
C ALA A 448 -10.31 -22.24 -15.63
N LEU A 449 -9.15 -21.62 -15.84
CA LEU A 449 -8.21 -21.97 -16.92
C LEU A 449 -7.04 -22.82 -16.39
N SER A 450 -6.16 -22.26 -15.56
CA SER A 450 -4.96 -22.97 -15.07
C SER A 450 -5.20 -23.93 -13.89
N LYS A 451 -6.44 -24.04 -13.37
CA LYS A 451 -6.79 -24.86 -12.19
C LYS A 451 -5.93 -24.59 -10.95
N THR A 452 -5.38 -23.39 -10.84
CA THR A 452 -4.52 -22.99 -9.73
C THR A 452 -5.36 -22.76 -8.47
N ARG A 453 -4.90 -23.27 -7.32
CA ARG A 453 -5.61 -23.20 -6.03
C ARG A 453 -5.18 -22.04 -5.13
N ASP A 454 -4.22 -21.24 -5.58
CA ASP A 454 -3.65 -20.15 -4.78
C ASP A 454 -4.60 -18.96 -4.68
N LEU A 455 -5.40 -18.91 -3.60
CA LEU A 455 -6.40 -17.87 -3.31
C LEU A 455 -5.89 -16.42 -3.43
N PHE A 456 -4.59 -16.18 -3.27
CA PHE A 456 -3.99 -14.84 -3.35
C PHE A 456 -3.67 -14.36 -4.77
N ILE A 457 -3.54 -15.28 -5.71
CA ILE A 457 -3.33 -14.99 -7.13
C ILE A 457 -4.68 -14.91 -7.83
N LEU A 458 -5.67 -15.63 -7.31
CA LEU A 458 -7.02 -15.63 -7.82
C LEU A 458 -7.70 -14.27 -7.66
N ARG A 459 -8.43 -13.89 -8.70
CA ARG A 459 -9.25 -12.69 -8.82
C ARG A 459 -10.60 -13.10 -9.41
N MET A 460 -11.64 -12.41 -8.96
CA MET A 460 -12.97 -12.53 -9.54
C MET A 460 -13.17 -11.38 -10.51
N VAL A 461 -13.36 -11.69 -11.79
CA VAL A 461 -13.51 -10.71 -12.86
C VAL A 461 -14.87 -10.88 -13.53
N ARG A 462 -15.38 -9.83 -14.18
CA ARG A 462 -16.60 -9.89 -15.01
C ARG A 462 -16.42 -10.92 -16.14
N TYR A 463 -17.41 -11.79 -16.34
CA TYR A 463 -17.40 -12.73 -17.47
C TYR A 463 -17.65 -11.98 -18.78
N GLN A 464 -18.75 -11.25 -18.87
CA GLN A 464 -19.03 -10.31 -19.94
C GLN A 464 -18.63 -8.90 -19.48
N LYS A 465 -17.79 -8.21 -20.27
CA LYS A 465 -17.23 -6.90 -19.90
C LYS A 465 -18.31 -5.82 -19.80
N ASP A 466 -19.29 -5.89 -20.70
CA ASP A 466 -20.34 -4.88 -20.87
C ASP A 466 -21.40 -4.96 -19.78
N ILE A 467 -21.57 -6.14 -19.18
CA ILE A 467 -22.50 -6.35 -18.08
C ILE A 467 -21.78 -6.07 -16.77
N GLU A 468 -22.47 -5.42 -15.83
CA GLU A 468 -21.96 -5.16 -14.50
C GLU A 468 -21.64 -6.46 -13.73
N TRP A 469 -20.78 -6.34 -12.72
CA TRP A 469 -20.35 -7.52 -12.00
C TRP A 469 -21.47 -8.09 -11.12
N ALA A 470 -21.68 -9.40 -11.23
CA ALA A 470 -22.64 -10.12 -10.41
C ALA A 470 -22.14 -11.56 -10.16
N PRO A 471 -22.67 -12.27 -9.15
CA PRO A 471 -22.35 -13.68 -8.91
C PRO A 471 -22.59 -14.60 -10.12
N TRP A 472 -23.50 -14.23 -11.03
CA TRP A 472 -23.80 -14.92 -12.28
C TRP A 472 -23.20 -14.25 -13.53
N ASN A 473 -22.36 -13.22 -13.35
CA ASN A 473 -21.54 -12.62 -14.40
C ASN A 473 -20.09 -12.50 -13.91
N CYS A 474 -19.53 -13.60 -13.43
CA CYS A 474 -18.20 -13.60 -12.86
C CYS A 474 -17.38 -14.83 -13.27
N ILE A 475 -16.06 -14.71 -13.29
CA ILE A 475 -15.10 -15.81 -13.48
C ILE A 475 -14.01 -15.72 -12.42
N LEU A 476 -13.61 -16.86 -11.88
CA LEU A 476 -12.43 -16.99 -11.04
C LEU A 476 -11.19 -17.26 -11.92
N LEU A 477 -10.31 -16.27 -12.03
CA LEU A 477 -9.09 -16.31 -12.85
C LEU A 477 -7.86 -15.94 -12.02
N THR A 478 -6.66 -16.31 -12.47
CA THR A 478 -5.43 -15.73 -11.91
C THR A 478 -5.27 -14.28 -12.34
N LYS A 479 -4.46 -13.47 -11.64
CA LYS A 479 -4.17 -12.09 -12.07
C LYS A 479 -3.71 -12.02 -13.53
N ASP A 480 -2.80 -12.90 -13.93
CA ASP A 480 -2.24 -12.90 -15.28
C ASP A 480 -3.30 -13.34 -16.32
N GLU A 481 -4.16 -14.31 -15.98
CA GLU A 481 -5.32 -14.71 -16.81
C GLU A 481 -6.38 -13.61 -16.91
N ALA A 482 -6.62 -12.86 -15.83
CA ALA A 482 -7.56 -11.75 -15.78
C ALA A 482 -7.13 -10.62 -16.72
N ASP A 483 -5.84 -10.28 -16.71
CA ASP A 483 -5.27 -9.26 -17.61
C ASP A 483 -5.41 -9.69 -19.08
N LEU A 484 -5.23 -10.99 -19.39
CA LEU A 484 -5.50 -11.54 -20.72
C LEU A 484 -6.99 -11.49 -21.06
N HIS A 485 -7.87 -11.89 -20.14
CA HIS A 485 -9.33 -11.84 -20.33
C HIS A 485 -9.82 -10.43 -20.66
N TYR A 486 -9.23 -9.40 -20.03
CA TYR A 486 -9.55 -8.01 -20.34
C TYR A 486 -9.12 -7.55 -21.74
N ASN A 487 -8.21 -8.27 -22.41
CA ASN A 487 -7.82 -7.98 -23.79
C ASN A 487 -8.67 -8.72 -24.85
N ILE A 488 -9.51 -9.67 -24.43
CA ILE A 488 -10.34 -10.49 -25.34
C ILE A 488 -11.63 -9.76 -25.69
N ASN A 489 -11.90 -9.46 -26.96
CA ASN A 489 -13.15 -8.83 -27.37
C ASN A 489 -14.29 -9.85 -27.53
N ASP A 490 -14.03 -10.97 -28.21
CA ASP A 490 -15.01 -12.03 -28.43
C ASP A 490 -14.66 -13.27 -27.59
N LEU A 491 -15.55 -13.62 -26.66
CA LEU A 491 -15.37 -14.78 -25.77
C LEU A 491 -15.57 -16.11 -26.51
N ALA A 492 -16.48 -16.16 -27.49
CA ALA A 492 -16.85 -17.37 -28.23
C ALA A 492 -15.76 -17.87 -29.19
N THR A 493 -14.84 -17.00 -29.61
CA THR A 493 -13.74 -17.37 -30.51
C THR A 493 -12.54 -17.93 -29.76
N ILE A 494 -12.37 -17.59 -28.47
CA ILE A 494 -11.19 -17.93 -27.67
C ILE A 494 -11.48 -19.02 -26.65
N TYR A 495 -12.67 -19.04 -26.05
CA TYR A 495 -13.07 -20.10 -25.11
C TYR A 495 -13.72 -21.27 -25.82
N SER A 496 -13.39 -22.49 -25.38
CA SER A 496 -14.03 -23.69 -25.90
C SER A 496 -15.50 -23.77 -25.47
N GLU A 497 -16.37 -24.29 -26.34
CA GLU A 497 -17.80 -24.47 -26.07
C GLU A 497 -18.07 -25.24 -24.77
N HIS A 498 -17.24 -26.24 -24.48
CA HIS A 498 -17.31 -27.00 -23.23
C HIS A 498 -17.02 -26.13 -22.01
N LEU A 499 -16.03 -25.23 -22.08
CA LEU A 499 -15.70 -24.32 -20.98
C LEU A 499 -16.80 -23.29 -20.76
N ILE A 500 -17.40 -22.77 -21.84
CA ILE A 500 -18.55 -21.86 -21.78
C ILE A 500 -19.73 -22.56 -21.09
N SER A 501 -20.07 -23.77 -21.52
CA SER A 501 -21.14 -24.57 -20.92
C SER A 501 -20.92 -24.83 -19.42
N GLN A 502 -19.68 -25.07 -19.01
CA GLN A 502 -19.33 -25.22 -17.59
C GLN A 502 -19.49 -23.93 -16.80
N ILE A 503 -19.12 -22.78 -17.38
CA ILE A 503 -19.30 -21.48 -16.77
C ILE A 503 -20.78 -21.15 -16.62
N ASP A 504 -21.60 -21.42 -17.64
CA ASP A 504 -23.04 -21.17 -17.60
C ASP A 504 -23.72 -22.00 -16.51
N LEU A 505 -23.36 -23.28 -16.36
CA LEU A 505 -23.85 -24.12 -15.26
C LEU A 505 -23.47 -23.55 -13.89
N ARG A 506 -22.26 -23.00 -13.75
CA ARG A 506 -21.81 -22.31 -12.52
C ARG A 506 -22.58 -21.02 -12.28
N HIS A 507 -22.88 -20.25 -13.33
CA HIS A 507 -23.70 -19.04 -13.22
C HIS A 507 -25.14 -19.36 -12.83
N LEU A 508 -25.72 -20.45 -13.35
CA LEU A 508 -27.06 -20.92 -12.98
C LEU A 508 -27.11 -21.35 -11.50
N THR A 509 -26.12 -22.10 -11.04
CA THR A 509 -26.01 -22.48 -9.62
C THR A 509 -25.82 -21.26 -8.72
N ALA A 510 -25.01 -20.28 -9.14
CA ALA A 510 -24.88 -19.00 -8.45
C ALA A 510 -26.22 -18.25 -8.39
N LYS A 511 -26.92 -18.09 -9.52
CA LYS A 511 -28.22 -17.43 -9.60
C LYS A 511 -29.24 -18.08 -8.67
N ASN A 512 -29.20 -19.41 -8.53
CA ASN A 512 -30.07 -20.13 -7.61
C ASN A 512 -29.77 -19.87 -6.13
N TYR A 513 -28.49 -19.77 -5.77
CA TYR A 513 -28.06 -19.48 -4.40
C TYR A 513 -28.32 -18.02 -4.00
N PHE A 514 -28.05 -17.09 -4.92
CA PHE A 514 -28.07 -15.65 -4.66
C PHE A 514 -29.43 -14.97 -4.95
N LYS A 515 -30.52 -15.73 -5.16
CA LYS A 515 -31.86 -15.15 -5.44
C LYS A 515 -32.31 -14.11 -4.41
N GLN A 516 -31.96 -14.29 -3.14
CA GLN A 516 -32.35 -13.36 -2.07
C GLN A 516 -31.57 -12.04 -2.14
N LEU A 517 -30.33 -12.04 -2.66
CA LEU A 517 -29.57 -10.78 -2.84
C LEU A 517 -30.22 -9.86 -3.85
N MET A 518 -30.86 -10.41 -4.91
CA MET A 518 -31.61 -9.61 -5.88
C MET A 518 -32.75 -8.83 -5.22
N ILE A 519 -33.38 -9.40 -4.19
CA ILE A 519 -34.44 -8.74 -3.44
C ILE A 519 -33.85 -7.61 -2.58
N PHE A 520 -32.72 -7.88 -1.93
CA PHE A 520 -32.03 -6.86 -1.13
C PHE A 520 -31.48 -5.71 -1.96
N GLU A 521 -30.95 -5.99 -3.15
CA GLU A 521 -30.46 -4.96 -4.07
C GLU A 521 -31.56 -3.97 -4.45
N LYS A 522 -32.75 -4.46 -4.82
CA LYS A 522 -33.91 -3.60 -5.12
C LYS A 522 -34.27 -2.69 -3.95
N ILE A 523 -34.38 -3.27 -2.76
CA ILE A 523 -34.64 -2.51 -1.51
C ILE A 523 -33.53 -1.48 -1.25
N PHE A 524 -32.28 -1.83 -1.55
CA PHE A 524 -31.12 -0.97 -1.33
C PHE A 524 -31.12 0.24 -2.28
N LEU A 525 -31.42 0.01 -3.56
CA LEU A 525 -31.55 1.06 -4.57
C LEU A 525 -32.75 1.98 -4.28
N GLU A 526 -33.91 1.41 -3.94
CA GLU A 526 -35.11 2.16 -3.56
C GLU A 526 -34.92 3.04 -2.32
N SER A 527 -34.02 2.63 -1.41
CA SER A 527 -33.73 3.38 -0.18
C SER A 527 -32.76 4.56 -0.36
N CYS A 528 -32.22 4.82 -1.56
CA CYS A 528 -31.19 5.81 -1.85
C CYS A 528 -29.93 5.75 -0.96
N ARG A 529 -29.72 4.68 -0.19
CA ARG A 529 -28.54 4.48 0.68
C ARG A 529 -27.23 4.27 -0.10
N PHE A 530 -27.33 3.97 -1.38
CA PHE A 530 -26.18 3.75 -2.25
C PHE A 530 -25.38 5.03 -2.51
N SER A 531 -26.05 6.17 -2.70
CA SER A 531 -25.39 7.47 -2.84
C SER A 531 -24.72 7.93 -1.54
N GLU A 532 -25.25 7.57 -0.36
CA GLU A 532 -24.60 7.84 0.93
C GLU A 532 -23.32 7.02 1.13
N ILE A 533 -23.26 5.78 0.64
CA ILE A 533 -22.07 4.90 0.74
C ILE A 533 -20.98 5.29 -0.28
N GLN A 534 -21.37 5.83 -1.44
CA GLN A 534 -20.43 6.46 -2.38
C GLN A 534 -19.89 7.81 -1.85
N ASN A 535 -20.70 8.55 -1.10
CA ASN A 535 -20.35 9.89 -0.57
C ASN A 535 -19.64 9.86 0.79
N GLU A 536 -19.94 8.90 1.67
CA GLU A 536 -19.09 8.61 2.80
C GLU A 536 -17.77 8.07 2.24
N GLU A 537 -16.66 8.71 2.56
CA GLU A 537 -15.31 8.16 2.39
C GLU A 537 -15.16 6.87 3.23
N ILE A 538 -15.89 5.79 2.90
CA ILE A 538 -15.46 4.45 3.21
C ILE A 538 -14.24 4.27 2.31
N LYS A 539 -13.09 4.73 2.80
CA LYS A 539 -11.78 4.32 2.32
C LYS A 539 -11.71 2.82 2.55
N TYR A 540 -12.32 2.05 1.64
CA TYR A 540 -12.01 0.65 1.44
C TYR A 540 -10.50 0.66 1.35
N LYS A 541 -9.84 -0.01 2.31
CA LYS A 541 -8.38 0.00 2.35
C LYS A 541 -7.95 -0.46 0.97
N PRO A 542 -7.24 0.38 0.20
CA PRO A 542 -6.82 0.00 -1.12
C PRO A 542 -6.11 -1.34 -1.00
N SER A 543 -6.24 -2.16 -2.05
CA SER A 543 -5.40 -3.32 -2.22
C SER A 543 -3.97 -2.93 -1.84
N LEU A 544 -3.29 -3.78 -1.05
CA LEU A 544 -1.89 -3.54 -0.67
C LEU A 544 -1.05 -3.58 -1.95
N THR A 545 -0.97 -2.44 -2.63
CA THR A 545 0.05 -2.15 -3.64
C THR A 545 1.35 -1.84 -2.89
N VAL A 546 2.47 -2.11 -3.54
CA VAL A 546 3.81 -1.87 -2.99
C VAL A 546 3.96 -0.41 -2.53
N GLU A 547 3.23 0.51 -3.17
CA GLU A 547 3.20 1.95 -2.89
C GLU A 547 2.39 2.33 -1.63
N ASN A 548 1.39 1.53 -1.24
CA ASN A 548 0.53 1.79 -0.07
C ASN A 548 1.06 1.12 1.23
N TYR A 549 2.29 0.63 1.21
CA TYR A 549 2.90 -0.11 2.32
C TYR A 549 3.73 0.82 3.22
N ASP A 550 3.17 1.19 4.36
CA ASP A 550 3.94 1.69 5.50
C ASP A 550 3.74 0.74 6.71
N PRO A 551 4.52 -0.35 6.81
CA PRO A 551 4.42 -1.32 7.93
C PRO A 551 4.72 -0.65 9.27
N SER A 552 5.41 0.47 9.18
CA SER A 552 5.89 1.23 10.31
C SER A 552 4.74 1.89 11.07
N LYS A 553 3.62 2.28 10.43
CA LYS A 553 2.50 2.93 11.15
C LYS A 553 1.65 1.99 12.00
N LYS A 554 1.49 0.71 11.63
CA LYS A 554 0.66 -0.24 12.40
C LYS A 554 1.44 -0.98 13.48
N TYR A 555 2.71 -1.34 13.27
CA TYR A 555 3.45 -2.20 14.19
C TYR A 555 4.64 -1.53 14.91
N LYS A 556 4.99 -0.25 14.63
CA LYS A 556 6.08 0.46 15.35
C LYS A 556 5.91 0.53 16.87
N ALA A 557 4.68 0.55 17.38
CA ALA A 557 4.43 0.80 18.80
C ALA A 557 4.90 -0.31 19.76
N LYS A 558 5.35 -1.48 19.27
CA LYS A 558 5.89 -2.55 20.13
C LYS A 558 7.36 -2.90 19.88
N ILE A 559 7.90 -2.62 18.70
CA ILE A 559 9.30 -2.96 18.37
C ILE A 559 10.29 -2.04 19.11
N LYS A 560 9.86 -0.84 19.55
CA LYS A 560 10.69 0.07 20.34
C LYS A 560 10.85 -0.30 21.83
N ASN A 561 10.11 -1.28 22.34
CA ASN A 561 10.16 -1.66 23.76
C ASN A 561 10.84 -3.03 24.00
N THR A 562 11.45 -3.63 22.97
CA THR A 562 12.10 -4.95 23.05
C THR A 562 13.45 -5.00 22.34
N LEU A 563 14.05 -3.83 22.09
CA LEU A 563 15.48 -3.63 21.84
C LEU A 563 15.91 -2.54 22.82
#